data_AF-A0A970LWF3-F1
#
_entry.id   AF-A0A970LWF3-F1
#
_cell.length_a   1.000
_cell.length_b   1.000
_cell.length_c   1.000
_cell.angle_alpha   90.00
_cell.angle_beta   90.00
_cell.angle_gamma   90.00
#
_symmetry.space_group_name_H-M   'P 1'
#
loop_
_entity.id
_entity.type
_entity.pdbx_description
1 polymer ?
#
loop_
_entity_poly.entity_id
_entity_poly.type
_entity_poly.pdbx_seq_one_letter_code
_entity_poly.pdbx_strand_id
1 'polypeptide(L)'
;QIDVALDDQGRAAKVDYALQFERENYGTIHVRNDVQISNYGNANKIDRAALRQAKSIQEVSKDSILEKWVKNLGRSLEQDTAASEQAAITATLSYTDVLKQLAEKTYQQKGSFSETYQTLFLVHMAAEQREWVKNLSPQTLQEMAEVYAYWFSDERYYDPQGAALKRIEALQAKHHLQEDVQFNNAIGRHINNLTEDAVDENKVALEWRKLKQQYKQPQQMFAQQYQKLYQAASTWDTPDLANLKKTAQILGQTYIDHQKGKMSQSSIQSLSLEQAEMIDYEIYMDVYEDMQKYVK
;
A
#
# COMPACT_ATOMS: atom_id res chain seq x y z
N GLN A 1 -21.11 -21.01 -8.75
CA GLN A 1 -21.83 -22.20 -8.23
C GLN A 1 -20.91 -22.92 -7.25
N ILE A 2 -21.45 -23.40 -6.13
CA ILE A 2 -20.73 -24.20 -5.14
C ILE A 2 -21.57 -25.47 -4.90
N ASP A 3 -20.99 -26.64 -5.11
CA ASP A 3 -21.60 -27.95 -4.85
C ASP A 3 -20.79 -28.68 -3.77
N VAL A 4 -21.47 -29.24 -2.77
CA VAL A 4 -20.83 -29.93 -1.63
C VAL A 4 -21.37 -31.35 -1.52
N ALA A 5 -20.51 -32.34 -1.74
CA ALA A 5 -20.81 -33.75 -1.49
C ALA A 5 -20.38 -34.12 -0.06
N LEU A 6 -21.22 -34.88 0.63
CA LEU A 6 -20.97 -35.32 2.01
C LEU A 6 -20.60 -36.81 2.05
N ASP A 7 -19.79 -37.22 3.03
CA ASP A 7 -19.56 -38.63 3.34
C ASP A 7 -20.74 -39.25 4.12
N ASP A 8 -20.67 -40.57 4.33
CA ASP A 8 -21.72 -41.35 5.02
C ASP A 8 -21.98 -40.88 6.46
N GLN A 9 -21.07 -40.11 7.06
CA GLN A 9 -21.22 -39.54 8.40
C GLN A 9 -21.77 -38.10 8.39
N GLY A 10 -22.07 -37.55 7.21
CA GLY A 10 -22.66 -36.23 7.02
C GLY A 10 -21.64 -35.09 7.09
N ARG A 11 -20.36 -35.37 6.82
CA ARG A 11 -19.25 -34.41 6.80
C ARG A 11 -18.89 -34.09 5.34
N ALA A 12 -18.32 -32.91 5.05
CA ALA A 12 -17.93 -32.59 3.68
C ALA A 12 -16.84 -33.54 3.18
N ALA A 13 -17.05 -34.13 2.02
CA ALA A 13 -16.16 -35.08 1.37
C ALA A 13 -15.66 -34.56 0.01
N LYS A 14 -16.47 -33.75 -0.67
CA LYS A 14 -16.07 -33.02 -1.89
C LYS A 14 -16.69 -31.63 -1.89
N VAL A 15 -15.94 -30.62 -2.32
CA VAL A 15 -16.45 -29.27 -2.54
C VAL A 15 -15.96 -28.78 -3.89
N ASP A 16 -16.90 -28.51 -4.79
CA ASP A 16 -16.62 -28.00 -6.11
C ASP A 16 -17.11 -26.55 -6.19
N TYR A 17 -16.27 -25.62 -6.63
CA TYR A 17 -16.72 -24.26 -6.91
C TYR A 17 -16.28 -23.77 -8.28
N ALA A 18 -17.21 -23.09 -8.94
CA ALA A 18 -17.02 -22.39 -10.20
C ALA A 18 -17.44 -20.93 -10.03
N LEU A 19 -16.49 -20.00 -10.06
CA LEU A 19 -16.72 -18.55 -10.10
C LEU A 19 -16.45 -18.04 -11.51
N GLN A 20 -17.23 -17.05 -11.92
CA GLN A 20 -17.10 -16.42 -13.23
C GLN A 20 -17.16 -14.91 -13.04
N PHE A 21 -16.20 -14.20 -13.62
CA PHE A 21 -16.14 -12.73 -13.61
C PHE A 21 -15.95 -12.23 -15.03
N GLU A 22 -16.73 -11.26 -15.49
CA GLU A 22 -16.51 -10.61 -16.78
C GLU A 22 -15.77 -9.28 -16.60
N ARG A 23 -14.81 -9.01 -17.50
CA ARG A 23 -14.02 -7.78 -17.56
C ARG A 23 -13.81 -7.39 -19.03
N GLU A 24 -14.00 -6.11 -19.36
CA GLU A 24 -13.85 -5.61 -20.74
C GLU A 24 -12.42 -5.83 -21.30
N ASN A 25 -11.38 -5.73 -20.46
CA ASN A 25 -9.99 -5.83 -20.90
C ASN A 25 -9.34 -7.21 -20.63
N TYR A 26 -9.99 -8.09 -19.88
CA TYR A 26 -9.43 -9.39 -19.45
C TYR A 26 -10.34 -10.58 -19.77
N GLY A 27 -11.47 -10.32 -20.43
CA GLY A 27 -12.46 -11.34 -20.76
C GLY A 27 -13.12 -11.95 -19.53
N THR A 28 -13.67 -13.14 -19.72
CA THR A 28 -14.38 -13.90 -18.69
C THR A 28 -13.40 -14.77 -17.91
N ILE A 29 -13.11 -14.38 -16.67
CA ILE A 29 -12.25 -15.13 -15.75
C ILE A 29 -13.10 -16.21 -15.08
N HIS A 30 -12.80 -17.47 -15.40
CA HIS A 30 -13.42 -18.65 -14.79
C HIS A 30 -12.48 -19.25 -13.74
N VAL A 31 -12.89 -19.24 -12.48
CA VAL A 31 -12.18 -19.91 -11.39
C VAL A 31 -12.94 -21.18 -11.06
N ARG A 32 -12.42 -22.34 -11.47
CA ARG A 32 -12.97 -23.65 -11.09
C ARG A 32 -12.00 -24.38 -10.16
N ASN A 33 -12.52 -25.02 -9.12
CA ASN A 33 -11.74 -25.86 -8.23
C ASN A 33 -12.58 -27.03 -7.74
N ASP A 34 -12.00 -28.23 -7.80
CA ASP A 34 -12.54 -29.48 -7.28
C ASP A 34 -11.69 -29.91 -6.07
N VAL A 35 -12.26 -29.90 -4.87
CA VAL A 35 -11.56 -30.28 -3.65
C VAL A 35 -12.13 -31.58 -3.10
N GLN A 36 -11.25 -32.56 -2.84
CA GLN A 36 -11.60 -33.81 -2.18
C GLN A 36 -11.03 -33.82 -0.76
N ILE A 37 -11.92 -33.98 0.23
CA ILE A 37 -11.62 -33.83 1.66
C ILE A 37 -11.48 -35.22 2.27
N SER A 38 -10.32 -35.49 2.88
CA SER A 38 -10.09 -36.71 3.66
C SER A 38 -10.39 -36.46 5.14
N ASN A 39 -11.55 -36.91 5.61
CA ASN A 39 -11.99 -36.72 6.99
C ASN A 39 -11.31 -37.72 7.95
N TYR A 40 -10.19 -37.33 8.55
CA TYR A 40 -9.54 -38.08 9.63
C TYR A 40 -9.94 -37.54 11.01
N GLY A 41 -10.28 -38.44 11.94
CA GLY A 41 -10.67 -38.10 13.32
C GLY A 41 -12.13 -37.63 13.49
N ASN A 42 -12.40 -36.96 14.62
CA ASN A 42 -13.75 -36.56 15.06
C ASN A 42 -14.20 -35.20 14.48
N ALA A 43 -14.10 -35.02 13.16
CA ALA A 43 -14.60 -33.81 12.50
C ALA A 43 -16.12 -33.65 12.70
N ASN A 44 -16.55 -32.45 13.08
CA ASN A 44 -17.95 -32.14 13.39
C ASN A 44 -18.84 -32.27 12.16
N LYS A 45 -20.11 -32.65 12.39
CA LYS A 45 -21.14 -32.69 11.35
C LYS A 45 -21.41 -31.28 10.84
N ILE A 46 -21.61 -31.13 9.55
CA ILE A 46 -21.98 -29.85 8.98
C ILE A 46 -23.44 -29.55 9.31
N ASP A 47 -23.69 -28.36 9.85
CA ASP A 47 -25.04 -27.86 10.09
C ASP A 47 -25.71 -27.53 8.75
N ARG A 48 -26.62 -28.43 8.33
CA ARG A 48 -27.36 -28.31 7.07
C ARG A 48 -28.40 -27.18 7.10
N ALA A 49 -28.83 -26.73 8.29
CA ALA A 49 -29.72 -25.58 8.42
C ALA A 49 -28.93 -24.28 8.19
N ALA A 50 -27.71 -24.19 8.72
CA ALA A 50 -26.79 -23.10 8.44
C ALA A 50 -26.40 -23.02 6.95
N LEU A 51 -26.20 -24.14 6.26
CA LEU A 51 -25.94 -24.15 4.81
C LEU A 51 -27.15 -23.75 3.95
N ARG A 52 -28.38 -24.11 4.35
CA ARG A 52 -29.60 -23.72 3.64
C ARG A 52 -29.98 -22.25 3.87
N GLN A 53 -29.56 -21.69 5.00
CA GLN A 53 -29.77 -20.29 5.36
C GLN A 53 -28.57 -19.39 4.99
N ALA A 54 -27.41 -19.98 4.70
CA ALA A 54 -26.27 -19.31 4.11
C ALA A 54 -26.64 -18.93 2.67
N LYS A 55 -27.29 -17.78 2.55
CA LYS A 55 -27.29 -16.99 1.33
C LYS A 55 -25.85 -16.93 0.83
N SER A 56 -25.68 -17.13 -0.47
CA SER A 56 -24.35 -17.15 -1.07
C SER A 56 -23.58 -15.89 -0.65
N ILE A 57 -22.26 -15.98 -0.50
CA ILE A 57 -21.45 -14.80 -0.16
C ILE A 57 -21.74 -13.64 -1.13
N GLN A 58 -22.17 -13.92 -2.38
CA GLN A 58 -22.66 -12.93 -3.34
C GLN A 58 -23.96 -12.19 -2.93
N GLU A 59 -24.87 -12.84 -2.20
CA GLU A 59 -26.12 -12.24 -1.69
C GLU A 59 -25.92 -11.49 -0.38
N VAL A 60 -24.95 -11.87 0.45
CA VAL A 60 -24.60 -11.15 1.69
C VAL A 60 -23.60 -10.02 1.41
N SER A 61 -22.79 -10.14 0.37
CA SER A 61 -21.85 -9.09 -0.06
C SER A 61 -22.50 -8.03 -0.93
N LYS A 62 -23.60 -8.34 -1.65
CA LYS A 62 -24.38 -7.34 -2.40
C LYS A 62 -24.88 -6.28 -1.41
N ASP A 63 -24.48 -5.03 -1.64
CA ASP A 63 -24.68 -3.82 -0.82
C ASP A 63 -23.81 -3.67 0.44
N SER A 64 -22.96 -4.66 0.74
CA SER A 64 -22.05 -4.61 1.90
C SER A 64 -20.93 -3.58 1.72
N ILE A 65 -20.39 -3.13 2.85
CA ILE A 65 -19.23 -2.20 2.88
C ILE A 65 -18.06 -2.78 2.09
N LEU A 66 -17.86 -4.10 2.07
CA LEU A 66 -16.80 -4.77 1.31
C LEU A 66 -17.02 -4.71 -0.21
N GLU A 67 -18.24 -4.88 -0.71
CA GLU A 67 -18.53 -4.72 -2.14
C GLU A 67 -18.42 -3.25 -2.58
N LYS A 68 -18.89 -2.30 -1.75
CA LYS A 68 -18.71 -0.86 -2.00
C LYS A 68 -17.25 -0.45 -1.96
N TRP A 69 -16.47 -1.02 -1.04
CA TRP A 69 -15.04 -0.78 -0.87
C TRP A 69 -14.25 -1.35 -2.06
N VAL A 70 -14.50 -2.60 -2.48
CA VAL A 70 -13.89 -3.22 -3.68
C VAL A 70 -14.31 -2.50 -4.98
N LYS A 71 -15.58 -2.06 -5.11
CA LYS A 71 -16.05 -1.26 -6.27
C LYS A 71 -15.37 0.11 -6.34
N ASN A 72 -15.12 0.77 -5.21
CA ASN A 72 -14.43 2.05 -5.16
C ASN A 72 -12.91 1.90 -5.38
N LEU A 73 -12.33 0.80 -4.88
CA LEU A 73 -10.93 0.43 -5.13
C LEU A 73 -10.65 0.25 -6.63
N GLY A 74 -11.52 -0.51 -7.32
CA GLY A 74 -11.45 -0.72 -8.77
C GLY A 74 -11.49 0.59 -9.56
N ARG A 75 -12.42 1.49 -9.23
CA ARG A 75 -12.51 2.82 -9.88
C ARG A 75 -11.28 3.70 -9.65
N SER A 76 -10.69 3.65 -8.46
CA SER A 76 -9.47 4.43 -8.14
C SER A 76 -8.21 3.89 -8.82
N LEU A 77 -8.19 2.61 -9.19
CA LEU A 77 -7.11 1.98 -9.95
C LEU A 77 -7.26 2.23 -11.46
N GLU A 78 -8.49 2.26 -11.97
CA GLU A 78 -8.82 2.58 -13.37
C GLU A 78 -8.52 4.05 -13.77
N GLN A 79 -8.62 4.99 -12.83
CA GLN A 79 -8.43 6.42 -13.12
C GLN A 79 -6.97 6.82 -13.37
N ASP A 80 -5.99 6.12 -12.79
CA ASP A 80 -4.55 6.40 -12.99
C ASP A 80 -3.98 5.70 -14.24
N THR A 81 -4.60 4.60 -14.68
CA THR A 81 -4.18 3.93 -15.92
C THR A 81 -4.49 4.75 -17.18
N ALA A 82 -5.42 5.70 -17.10
CA ALA A 82 -5.73 6.63 -18.20
C ALA A 82 -4.70 7.78 -18.35
N ALA A 83 -3.83 8.00 -17.35
CA ALA A 83 -2.84 9.09 -17.37
C ALA A 83 -1.42 8.64 -17.80
N SER A 84 -1.21 7.34 -18.06
CA SER A 84 0.09 6.76 -18.41
C SER A 84 0.02 5.90 -19.68
N GLU A 85 -0.55 6.44 -20.75
CA GLU A 85 -0.57 5.78 -22.07
C GLU A 85 0.73 5.97 -22.87
N GLN A 86 1.91 5.87 -22.28
CA GLN A 86 3.16 5.69 -23.06
C GLN A 86 4.25 4.98 -22.25
N ALA A 87 4.07 3.68 -21.99
CA ALA A 87 5.17 2.71 -21.90
C ALA A 87 4.59 1.28 -21.93
N ALA A 88 4.62 0.66 -23.11
CA ALA A 88 4.24 -0.72 -23.28
C ALA A 88 5.32 -1.66 -22.74
N ILE A 89 5.10 -2.25 -21.57
CA ILE A 89 5.32 -3.67 -21.25
C ILE A 89 4.23 -4.03 -20.23
N THR A 90 3.32 -4.96 -20.55
CA THR A 90 2.35 -5.54 -19.60
C THR A 90 3.10 -6.34 -18.53
N ALA A 91 3.67 -5.66 -17.55
CA ALA A 91 4.11 -6.29 -16.31
C ALA A 91 2.85 -6.55 -15.48
N THR A 92 2.46 -7.82 -15.38
CA THR A 92 1.49 -8.24 -14.36
C THR A 92 2.14 -7.91 -13.01
N LEU A 93 1.58 -6.94 -12.29
CA LEU A 93 2.08 -6.52 -10.97
C LEU A 93 2.12 -7.73 -10.03
N SER A 94 3.19 -7.85 -9.24
CA SER A 94 3.23 -8.88 -8.21
C SER A 94 2.17 -8.57 -7.14
N TYR A 95 1.76 -9.58 -6.37
CA TYR A 95 0.82 -9.37 -5.27
C TYR A 95 1.30 -8.32 -4.26
N THR A 96 2.60 -8.30 -3.99
CA THR A 96 3.25 -7.29 -3.14
C THR A 96 3.11 -5.88 -3.73
N ASP A 97 3.31 -5.72 -5.04
CA ASP A 97 3.15 -4.42 -5.71
C ASP A 97 1.70 -3.92 -5.66
N VAL A 98 0.73 -4.84 -5.77
CA VAL A 98 -0.69 -4.52 -5.63
C VAL A 98 -1.00 -4.02 -4.21
N LEU A 99 -0.47 -4.69 -3.17
CA LEU A 99 -0.66 -4.24 -1.79
C LEU A 99 0.03 -2.89 -1.53
N LYS A 100 1.20 -2.64 -2.10
CA LYS A 100 1.88 -1.34 -1.99
C LYS A 100 1.05 -0.22 -2.60
N GLN A 101 0.55 -0.40 -3.83
CA GLN A 101 -0.32 0.60 -4.46
C GLN A 101 -1.61 0.83 -3.68
N LEU A 102 -2.18 -0.24 -3.09
CA LEU A 102 -3.35 -0.14 -2.23
C LEU A 102 -3.06 0.70 -0.98
N ALA A 103 -1.89 0.49 -0.36
CA ALA A 103 -1.46 1.23 0.82
C ALA A 103 -1.37 2.73 0.52
N GLU A 104 -0.62 3.08 -0.53
CA GLU A 104 -0.42 4.45 -0.99
C GLU A 104 -1.75 5.14 -1.28
N LYS A 105 -2.63 4.51 -2.06
CA LYS A 105 -3.95 5.08 -2.41
C LYS A 105 -4.85 5.26 -1.21
N THR A 106 -4.90 4.27 -0.32
CA THR A 106 -5.76 4.33 0.87
C THR A 106 -5.29 5.45 1.79
N TYR A 107 -3.98 5.56 2.02
CA TYR A 107 -3.44 6.61 2.87
C TYR A 107 -3.63 8.00 2.26
N GLN A 108 -3.42 8.17 0.95
CA GLN A 108 -3.69 9.45 0.28
C GLN A 108 -5.16 9.89 0.40
N GLN A 109 -6.11 8.96 0.34
CA GLN A 109 -7.54 9.26 0.45
C GLN A 109 -7.99 9.54 1.89
N LYS A 110 -7.41 8.83 2.86
CA LYS A 110 -7.88 8.83 4.25
C LYS A 110 -7.06 9.70 5.18
N GLY A 111 -5.76 9.83 4.91
CA GLY A 111 -4.80 10.44 5.84
C GLY A 111 -4.69 9.70 7.17
N SER A 112 -5.08 8.42 7.22
CA SER A 112 -5.21 7.64 8.46
C SER A 112 -4.38 6.37 8.39
N PHE A 113 -3.45 6.22 9.33
CA PHE A 113 -2.62 5.02 9.45
C PHE A 113 -3.48 3.80 9.74
N SER A 114 -4.34 3.87 10.76
CA SER A 114 -5.15 2.74 11.21
C SER A 114 -6.12 2.25 10.13
N GLU A 115 -6.76 3.16 9.38
CA GLU A 115 -7.66 2.76 8.28
C GLU A 115 -6.89 2.12 7.11
N THR A 116 -5.65 2.56 6.86
CA THR A 116 -4.79 2.00 5.81
C THR A 116 -4.29 0.61 6.21
N TYR A 117 -3.81 0.45 7.44
CA TYR A 117 -3.39 -0.85 7.97
C TYR A 117 -4.55 -1.85 7.93
N GLN A 118 -5.72 -1.47 8.46
CA GLN A 118 -6.89 -2.35 8.51
C GLN A 118 -7.33 -2.78 7.11
N THR A 119 -7.34 -1.85 6.17
CA THR A 119 -7.60 -2.12 4.75
C THR A 119 -6.68 -3.21 4.20
N LEU A 120 -5.37 -3.05 4.36
CA LEU A 120 -4.38 -3.97 3.84
C LEU A 120 -4.46 -5.33 4.52
N PHE A 121 -4.66 -5.33 5.84
CA PHE A 121 -4.85 -6.54 6.62
C PHE A 121 -6.04 -7.34 6.10
N LEU A 122 -7.22 -6.73 5.94
CA LEU A 122 -8.41 -7.43 5.44
C LEU A 122 -8.19 -8.06 4.06
N VAL A 123 -7.53 -7.32 3.14
CA VAL A 123 -7.20 -7.83 1.80
C VAL A 123 -6.21 -9.00 1.88
N HIS A 124 -5.18 -8.87 2.70
CA HIS A 124 -4.17 -9.91 2.87
C HIS A 124 -4.74 -11.18 3.48
N MET A 125 -5.56 -11.04 4.50
CA MET A 125 -6.22 -12.16 5.15
C MET A 125 -7.16 -12.90 4.20
N ALA A 126 -7.92 -12.17 3.38
CA ALA A 126 -8.80 -12.78 2.38
C ALA A 126 -8.04 -13.50 1.26
N ALA A 127 -6.88 -12.98 0.85
CA ALA A 127 -6.09 -13.53 -0.24
C ALA A 127 -5.31 -14.79 0.20
N GLU A 128 -4.58 -14.69 1.32
CA GLU A 128 -3.50 -15.61 1.70
C GLU A 128 -3.83 -16.49 2.91
N GLN A 129 -4.83 -16.13 3.73
CA GLN A 129 -5.13 -16.80 5.01
C GLN A 129 -6.54 -17.38 5.04
N ARG A 130 -6.93 -18.03 3.93
CA ARG A 130 -8.31 -18.47 3.69
C ARG A 130 -8.83 -19.44 4.75
N GLU A 131 -7.99 -20.34 5.26
CA GLU A 131 -8.40 -21.27 6.33
C GLU A 131 -8.66 -20.55 7.66
N TRP A 132 -7.96 -19.44 7.93
CA TRP A 132 -8.16 -18.63 9.13
C TRP A 132 -9.44 -17.80 9.01
N VAL A 133 -9.66 -17.16 7.87
CA VAL A 133 -10.82 -16.27 7.63
C VAL A 133 -12.14 -17.04 7.58
N LYS A 134 -12.16 -18.30 7.11
CA LYS A 134 -13.39 -19.11 6.98
C LYS A 134 -14.24 -19.21 8.25
N ASN A 135 -13.60 -19.12 9.42
CA ASN A 135 -14.26 -19.29 10.72
C ASN A 135 -14.49 -17.96 11.46
N LEU A 136 -14.14 -16.82 10.85
CA LEU A 136 -14.23 -15.51 11.48
C LEU A 136 -15.35 -14.67 10.88
N SER A 137 -16.05 -13.92 11.73
CA SER A 137 -17.00 -12.92 11.25
C SER A 137 -16.25 -11.71 10.68
N PRO A 138 -16.84 -10.96 9.73
CA PRO A 138 -16.24 -9.72 9.23
C PRO A 138 -15.94 -8.71 10.35
N GLN A 139 -16.81 -8.64 11.37
CA GLN A 139 -16.61 -7.77 12.53
C GLN A 139 -15.40 -8.21 13.35
N THR A 140 -15.26 -9.52 13.60
CA THR A 140 -14.10 -10.08 14.31
C THR A 140 -12.81 -9.73 13.57
N LEU A 141 -12.78 -9.88 12.25
CA LEU A 141 -11.59 -9.59 11.45
C LEU A 141 -11.22 -8.10 11.47
N GLN A 142 -12.21 -7.20 11.44
CA GLN A 142 -11.99 -5.76 11.58
C GLN A 142 -11.45 -5.38 12.97
N GLU A 143 -12.03 -5.94 14.03
CA GLU A 143 -11.57 -5.69 15.39
C GLU A 143 -10.14 -6.23 15.63
N MET A 144 -9.81 -7.39 15.08
CA MET A 144 -8.43 -7.91 15.11
C MET A 144 -7.49 -7.01 14.32
N ALA A 145 -7.91 -6.49 13.17
CA ALA A 145 -7.09 -5.58 12.38
C ALA A 145 -6.79 -4.27 13.14
N GLU A 146 -7.74 -3.75 13.92
CA GLU A 146 -7.56 -2.58 14.80
C GLU A 146 -6.49 -2.84 15.88
N VAL A 147 -6.53 -4.04 16.48
CA VAL A 147 -5.54 -4.47 17.48
C VAL A 147 -4.15 -4.68 16.86
N TYR A 148 -4.09 -5.32 15.68
CA TYR A 148 -2.83 -5.52 14.96
C TYR A 148 -2.21 -4.19 14.54
N ALA A 149 -3.01 -3.22 14.08
CA ALA A 149 -2.52 -1.89 13.71
C ALA A 149 -1.82 -1.21 14.89
N TYR A 150 -2.39 -1.30 16.10
CA TYR A 150 -1.78 -0.76 17.32
C TYR A 150 -0.54 -1.54 17.77
N TRP A 151 -0.58 -2.87 17.73
CA TRP A 151 0.51 -3.70 18.24
C TRP A 151 1.81 -3.54 17.44
N PHE A 152 1.70 -3.41 16.12
CA PHE A 152 2.85 -3.38 15.23
C PHE A 152 3.35 -1.98 14.88
N SER A 153 2.56 -0.93 15.14
CA SER A 153 2.94 0.44 14.81
C SER A 153 3.92 1.04 15.80
N ASP A 154 4.88 1.80 15.29
CA ASP A 154 5.63 2.76 16.11
C ASP A 154 4.75 3.98 16.47
N GLU A 155 4.93 4.54 17.66
CA GLU A 155 4.20 5.72 18.17
C GLU A 155 4.29 6.93 17.20
N ARG A 156 5.38 7.03 16.43
CA ARG A 156 5.55 8.07 15.40
C ARG A 156 4.52 8.01 14.26
N TYR A 157 3.91 6.85 14.05
CA TYR A 157 2.92 6.62 13.00
C TYR A 157 1.51 6.51 13.54
N TYR A 158 1.33 5.85 14.67
CA TYR A 158 0.02 5.61 15.26
C TYR A 158 0.09 5.49 16.78
N ASP A 159 -0.37 6.53 17.46
CA ASP A 159 -0.45 6.63 18.91
C ASP A 159 -1.90 6.99 19.33
N PRO A 160 -2.82 6.01 19.37
CA PRO A 160 -4.19 6.25 19.78
C PRO A 160 -4.25 6.56 21.27
N GLN A 161 -5.04 7.57 21.64
CA GLN A 161 -5.17 8.04 23.02
C GLN A 161 -6.64 8.04 23.49
N GLY A 162 -6.83 8.11 24.81
CA GLY A 162 -8.15 8.29 25.42
C GLY A 162 -9.15 7.15 25.08
N ALA A 163 -10.29 7.49 24.48
CA ALA A 163 -11.34 6.52 24.18
C ALA A 163 -10.92 5.48 23.12
N ALA A 164 -10.06 5.86 22.17
CA ALA A 164 -9.57 4.96 21.14
C ALA A 164 -8.64 3.89 21.75
N LEU A 165 -7.72 4.30 22.63
CA LEU A 165 -6.84 3.38 23.34
C LEU A 165 -7.63 2.38 24.20
N LYS A 166 -8.58 2.89 25.00
CA LYS A 166 -9.44 2.03 25.85
C LYS A 166 -10.22 0.99 25.04
N ARG A 167 -10.66 1.37 23.83
CA ARG A 167 -11.33 0.45 22.91
C ARG A 167 -10.36 -0.64 22.44
N ILE A 168 -9.15 -0.26 22.01
CA ILE A 168 -8.13 -1.21 21.57
C ILE A 168 -7.77 -2.19 22.68
N GLU A 169 -7.54 -1.70 23.91
CA GLU A 169 -7.26 -2.55 25.08
C GLU A 169 -8.40 -3.55 25.36
N ALA A 170 -9.66 -3.11 25.23
CA ALA A 170 -10.81 -4.01 25.35
C ALA A 170 -10.86 -5.05 24.23
N LEU A 171 -10.48 -4.69 23.00
CA LEU A 171 -10.40 -5.61 21.87
C LEU A 171 -9.23 -6.61 22.01
N GLN A 172 -8.09 -6.16 22.55
CA GLN A 172 -6.96 -7.04 22.87
C GLN A 172 -7.39 -8.14 23.85
N ALA A 173 -8.11 -7.78 24.91
CA ALA A 173 -8.66 -8.75 25.86
C ALA A 173 -9.71 -9.67 25.22
N LYS A 174 -10.62 -9.11 24.39
CA LYS A 174 -11.69 -9.86 23.70
C LYS A 174 -11.15 -10.94 22.76
N HIS A 175 -10.08 -10.63 22.03
CA HIS A 175 -9.52 -11.50 20.99
C HIS A 175 -8.28 -12.27 21.44
N HIS A 176 -7.89 -12.15 22.71
CA HIS A 176 -6.68 -12.75 23.27
C HIS A 176 -5.42 -12.37 22.48
N LEU A 177 -5.23 -11.06 22.28
CA LEU A 177 -4.14 -10.44 21.51
C LEU A 177 -3.43 -9.37 22.37
N GLN A 178 -2.78 -9.82 23.45
CA GLN A 178 -2.09 -9.00 24.45
C GLN A 178 -0.59 -9.30 24.54
N GLU A 179 -0.17 -10.47 24.05
CA GLU A 179 1.22 -10.94 24.10
C GLU A 179 1.72 -11.26 22.69
N ASP A 180 3.01 -11.05 22.44
CA ASP A 180 3.63 -11.19 21.11
C ASP A 180 3.36 -12.55 20.46
N VAL A 181 3.36 -13.62 21.25
CA VAL A 181 3.13 -15.01 20.80
C VAL A 181 1.71 -15.25 20.27
N GLN A 182 0.76 -14.36 20.56
CA GLN A 182 -0.63 -14.46 20.10
C GLN A 182 -0.82 -13.84 18.72
N PHE A 183 0.14 -13.06 18.25
CA PHE A 183 0.08 -12.41 16.94
C PHE A 183 0.73 -13.25 15.85
N ASN A 184 0.13 -13.21 14.66
CA ASN A 184 0.85 -13.59 13.45
C ASN A 184 1.81 -12.47 13.08
N ASN A 185 3.00 -12.58 13.64
CA ASN A 185 4.11 -11.65 13.52
C ASN A 185 4.55 -11.39 12.07
N ALA A 186 4.46 -12.38 11.18
CA ALA A 186 4.83 -12.23 9.78
C ALA A 186 3.82 -11.33 9.05
N ILE A 187 2.52 -11.59 9.24
CA ILE A 187 1.46 -10.78 8.63
C ILE A 187 1.48 -9.37 9.21
N GLY A 188 1.55 -9.26 10.55
CA GLY A 188 1.51 -7.97 11.23
C GLY A 188 2.61 -7.03 10.75
N ARG A 189 3.86 -7.48 10.77
CA ARG A 189 5.00 -6.69 10.28
C ARG A 189 4.92 -6.37 8.80
N HIS A 190 4.50 -7.33 7.97
CA HIS A 190 4.40 -7.08 6.53
C HIS A 190 3.42 -5.94 6.22
N ILE A 191 2.22 -5.98 6.83
CA ILE A 191 1.20 -4.94 6.65
C ILE A 191 1.63 -3.62 7.29
N ASN A 192 2.30 -3.66 8.44
CA ASN A 192 2.85 -2.47 9.10
C ASN A 192 3.83 -1.74 8.19
N ASN A 193 4.84 -2.44 7.67
CA ASN A 193 5.86 -1.87 6.79
C ASN A 193 5.23 -1.20 5.56
N LEU A 194 4.27 -1.87 4.90
CA LEU A 194 3.57 -1.28 3.75
C LEU A 194 2.79 -0.01 4.12
N THR A 195 2.24 0.04 5.34
CA THR A 195 1.49 1.20 5.83
C THR A 195 2.42 2.36 6.16
N GLU A 196 3.54 2.08 6.83
CA GLU A 196 4.59 3.06 7.15
C GLU A 196 5.21 3.65 5.88
N ASP A 197 5.55 2.80 4.91
CA ASP A 197 6.03 3.19 3.58
C ASP A 197 5.02 4.15 2.92
N ALA A 198 3.73 3.83 2.93
CA ALA A 198 2.69 4.68 2.35
C ALA A 198 2.56 6.03 3.07
N VAL A 199 2.76 6.07 4.39
CA VAL A 199 2.75 7.32 5.17
C VAL A 199 3.92 8.20 4.79
N ASP A 200 5.13 7.65 4.76
CA ASP A 200 6.34 8.42 4.46
C ASP A 200 6.39 8.87 3.00
N GLU A 201 6.02 7.99 2.08
CA GLU A 201 5.81 8.30 0.67
C GLU A 201 4.84 9.47 0.48
N ASN A 202 3.72 9.49 1.23
CA ASN A 202 2.77 10.60 1.15
C ASN A 202 3.30 11.90 1.76
N LYS A 203 4.15 11.83 2.80
CA LYS A 203 4.84 13.04 3.31
C LYS A 203 5.73 13.64 2.22
N VAL A 204 6.53 12.82 1.54
CA VAL A 204 7.38 13.25 0.41
C VAL A 204 6.51 13.86 -0.70
N ALA A 205 5.45 13.17 -1.12
CA ALA A 205 4.52 13.67 -2.14
C ALA A 205 3.87 15.01 -1.77
N LEU A 206 3.55 15.22 -0.48
CA LEU A 206 3.01 16.49 0.02
C LEU A 206 4.05 17.62 -0.04
N GLU A 207 5.31 17.35 0.27
CA GLU A 207 6.40 18.32 0.12
C GLU A 207 6.56 18.75 -1.34
N TRP A 208 6.59 17.79 -2.26
CA TRP A 208 6.66 18.08 -3.69
C TRP A 208 5.45 18.85 -4.22
N ARG A 209 4.24 18.54 -3.71
CA ARG A 209 3.03 19.31 -4.04
C ARG A 209 3.14 20.77 -3.58
N LYS A 210 3.70 21.02 -2.39
CA LYS A 210 3.96 22.38 -1.89
C LYS A 210 5.01 23.09 -2.76
N LEU A 211 6.09 22.40 -3.14
CA LEU A 211 7.10 22.94 -4.05
C LEU A 211 6.50 23.31 -5.41
N LYS A 212 5.63 22.47 -5.99
CA LYS A 212 4.95 22.74 -7.27
C LYS A 212 4.00 23.95 -7.19
N GLN A 213 3.41 24.21 -6.02
CA GLN A 213 2.60 25.42 -5.79
C GLN A 213 3.48 26.68 -5.67
N GLN A 214 4.63 26.57 -5.02
CA GLN A 214 5.54 27.70 -4.79
C GLN A 214 6.39 28.05 -6.01
N TYR A 215 6.82 27.03 -6.77
CA TYR A 215 7.74 27.16 -7.90
C TYR A 215 7.11 26.57 -9.17
N LYS A 216 6.99 27.39 -10.21
CA LYS A 216 6.36 26.98 -11.48
C LYS A 216 7.30 26.26 -12.43
N GLN A 217 8.62 26.42 -12.25
CA GLN A 217 9.63 25.86 -13.15
C GLN A 217 10.27 24.61 -12.52
N PRO A 218 10.34 23.46 -13.22
CA PRO A 218 10.96 22.25 -12.68
C PRO A 218 12.43 22.43 -12.27
N GLN A 219 13.17 23.29 -12.97
CA GLN A 219 14.52 23.71 -12.55
C GLN A 219 14.53 24.30 -11.13
N GLN A 220 13.57 25.16 -10.81
CA GLN A 220 13.49 25.82 -9.51
C GLN A 220 13.10 24.81 -8.42
N MET A 221 12.16 23.91 -8.71
CA MET A 221 11.78 22.82 -7.80
C MET A 221 12.98 21.95 -7.45
N PHE A 222 13.72 21.49 -8.48
CA PHE A 222 14.95 20.71 -8.30
C PHE A 222 15.96 21.45 -7.41
N ALA A 223 16.29 22.70 -7.77
CA ALA A 223 17.30 23.48 -7.08
C ALA A 223 16.94 23.71 -5.59
N GLN A 224 15.66 23.93 -5.29
CA GLN A 224 15.22 24.16 -3.92
C GLN A 224 15.25 22.89 -3.08
N GLN A 225 14.82 21.76 -3.63
CA GLN A 225 14.87 20.49 -2.90
C GLN A 225 16.32 20.04 -2.65
N TYR A 226 17.18 20.19 -3.65
CA TYR A 226 18.62 19.91 -3.50
C TYR A 226 19.26 20.73 -2.38
N GLN A 227 19.02 22.05 -2.36
CA GLN A 227 19.51 22.92 -1.29
C GLN A 227 19.03 22.47 0.09
N LYS A 228 17.76 22.09 0.21
CA LYS A 228 17.15 21.64 1.48
C LYS A 228 17.83 20.38 1.98
N LEU A 229 17.95 19.36 1.14
CA LEU A 229 18.53 18.06 1.51
C LEU A 229 20.02 18.20 1.83
N TYR A 230 20.77 18.96 1.03
CA TYR A 230 22.20 19.19 1.27
C TYR A 230 22.45 19.83 2.64
N GLN A 231 21.68 20.86 2.98
CA GLN A 231 21.77 21.51 4.29
C GLN A 231 21.41 20.57 5.44
N ALA A 232 20.42 19.69 5.25
CA ALA A 232 20.04 18.71 6.26
C ALA A 232 21.12 17.62 6.48
N ALA A 233 21.83 17.24 5.41
CA ALA A 233 22.93 16.27 5.47
C ALA A 233 24.24 16.87 6.02
N SER A 234 24.40 18.20 5.90
CA SER A 234 25.58 18.93 6.37
C SER A 234 25.59 19.02 7.91
N THR A 235 26.15 17.99 8.56
CA THR A 235 26.15 17.84 10.02
C THR A 235 27.37 18.46 10.70
N TRP A 236 28.48 18.64 9.97
CA TRP A 236 29.78 19.05 10.55
C TRP A 236 30.28 20.42 10.10
N ASP A 237 29.79 20.93 8.98
CA ASP A 237 30.16 22.25 8.45
C ASP A 237 28.93 22.98 7.92
N THR A 238 28.92 24.31 8.07
CA THR A 238 27.84 25.15 7.53
C THR A 238 28.16 25.44 6.07
N PRO A 239 27.37 24.94 5.11
CA PRO A 239 27.66 25.18 3.71
C PRO A 239 27.59 26.67 3.38
N ASP A 240 28.47 27.14 2.50
CA ASP A 240 28.33 28.47 1.89
C ASP A 240 27.05 28.48 1.04
N LEU A 241 26.01 29.09 1.61
CA LEU A 241 24.67 29.15 1.02
C LEU A 241 24.66 29.86 -0.33
N ALA A 242 25.59 30.79 -0.58
CA ALA A 242 25.66 31.50 -1.86
C ALA A 242 26.16 30.58 -2.97
N ASN A 243 27.20 29.79 -2.68
CA ASN A 243 27.71 28.79 -3.62
C ASN A 243 26.76 27.60 -3.76
N LEU A 244 26.19 27.09 -2.67
CA LEU A 244 25.21 26.00 -2.70
C LEU A 244 24.01 26.38 -3.56
N LYS A 245 23.53 27.63 -3.45
CA LYS A 245 22.44 28.12 -4.27
C LYS A 245 22.76 28.09 -5.76
N LYS A 246 23.98 28.50 -6.14
CA LYS A 246 24.45 28.47 -7.54
C LYS A 246 24.64 27.04 -8.04
N THR A 247 25.26 26.17 -7.25
CA THR A 247 25.42 24.74 -7.58
C THR A 247 24.07 24.10 -7.85
N ALA A 248 23.10 24.27 -6.95
CA ALA A 248 21.77 23.69 -7.11
C ALA A 248 21.02 24.23 -8.34
N GLN A 249 21.23 25.50 -8.73
CA GLN A 249 20.67 26.06 -9.97
C GLN A 249 21.27 25.40 -11.22
N ILE A 250 22.57 25.10 -11.21
CA ILE A 250 23.25 24.37 -12.29
C ILE A 250 22.71 22.94 -12.36
N LEU A 251 22.63 22.23 -11.23
CA LEU A 251 22.09 20.87 -11.19
C LEU A 251 20.63 20.80 -11.67
N GLY A 252 19.80 21.77 -11.27
CA GLY A 252 18.43 21.88 -11.78
C GLY A 252 18.37 22.14 -13.29
N GLN A 253 19.34 22.86 -13.85
CA GLN A 253 19.44 23.04 -15.31
C GLN A 253 19.88 21.75 -15.99
N THR A 254 20.85 21.03 -15.42
CA THR A 254 21.30 19.73 -15.93
C THR A 254 20.14 18.74 -15.98
N TYR A 255 19.27 18.71 -14.96
CA TYR A 255 18.03 17.93 -14.97
C TYR A 255 17.14 18.28 -16.17
N ILE A 256 16.88 19.57 -16.42
CA ILE A 256 16.07 20.01 -17.57
C ILE A 256 16.72 19.65 -18.91
N ASP A 257 18.03 19.82 -19.03
CA ASP A 257 18.77 19.52 -20.25
C ASP A 257 18.75 18.02 -20.54
N HIS A 258 18.90 17.18 -19.50
CA HIS A 258 18.76 15.74 -19.61
C HIS A 258 17.36 15.34 -20.10
N GLN A 259 16.30 15.86 -19.49
CA GLN A 259 14.91 15.61 -19.90
C GLN A 259 14.62 16.01 -21.36
N LYS A 260 15.37 16.98 -21.90
CA LYS A 260 15.23 17.44 -23.30
C LYS A 260 16.19 16.74 -24.27
N GLY A 261 17.02 15.79 -23.82
CA GLY A 261 18.06 15.18 -24.64
C GLY A 261 19.15 16.16 -25.08
N LYS A 262 19.36 17.24 -24.33
CA LYS A 262 20.30 18.33 -24.62
C LYS A 262 21.47 18.40 -23.63
N MET A 263 21.59 17.42 -22.73
CA MET A 263 22.70 17.38 -21.79
C MET A 263 24.03 17.30 -22.54
N SER A 264 24.91 18.25 -22.26
CA SER A 264 26.24 18.29 -22.84
C SER A 264 27.22 18.89 -21.83
N GLN A 265 28.51 18.90 -22.17
CA GLN A 265 29.53 19.50 -21.31
C GLN A 265 29.23 20.98 -20.99
N SER A 266 28.51 21.69 -21.87
CA SER A 266 28.12 23.09 -21.60
C SER A 266 27.13 23.24 -20.45
N SER A 267 26.37 22.21 -20.10
CA SER A 267 25.39 22.24 -19.00
C SER A 267 26.04 22.37 -17.62
N ILE A 268 27.35 22.08 -17.51
CA ILE A 268 28.14 22.18 -16.27
C ILE A 268 29.37 23.09 -16.42
N GLN A 269 29.54 23.76 -17.57
CA GLN A 269 30.73 24.59 -17.84
C GLN A 269 30.87 25.81 -16.92
N SER A 270 29.77 26.26 -16.30
CA SER A 270 29.79 27.38 -15.34
C SER A 270 30.12 26.96 -13.91
N LEU A 271 30.39 25.68 -13.67
CA LEU A 271 30.62 25.14 -12.33
C LEU A 271 32.06 25.43 -11.88
N SER A 272 32.22 26.19 -10.79
CA SER A 272 33.54 26.42 -10.19
C SER A 272 34.01 25.23 -9.35
N LEU A 273 35.28 25.22 -8.93
CA LEU A 273 35.82 24.16 -8.08
C LEU A 273 35.09 24.12 -6.73
N GLU A 274 34.86 25.28 -6.12
CA GLU A 274 34.13 25.41 -4.84
C GLU A 274 32.67 24.97 -4.98
N GLN A 275 32.07 25.14 -6.16
CA GLN A 275 30.72 24.65 -6.45
C GLN A 275 30.68 23.14 -6.66
N ALA A 276 31.76 22.54 -7.19
CA ALA A 276 31.90 21.10 -7.37
C ALA A 276 31.96 20.35 -6.05
N GLU A 277 32.57 20.94 -5.02
CA GLU A 277 32.62 20.38 -3.67
C GLU A 277 31.23 20.30 -3.02
N MET A 278 30.25 21.05 -3.53
CA MET A 278 28.86 21.04 -3.08
C MET A 278 27.97 20.10 -3.89
N ILE A 279 28.56 19.22 -4.71
CA ILE A 279 27.83 18.17 -5.42
C ILE A 279 27.88 16.88 -4.60
N ASP A 280 26.80 16.64 -3.88
CA ASP A 280 26.42 15.32 -3.38
C ASP A 280 25.62 14.55 -4.46
N TYR A 281 26.12 13.38 -4.83
CA TYR A 281 25.53 12.53 -5.87
C TYR A 281 24.31 11.75 -5.40
N GLU A 282 24.27 11.34 -4.13
CA GLU A 282 23.13 10.62 -3.56
C GLU A 282 21.93 11.56 -3.51
N ILE A 283 22.13 12.77 -2.97
CA ILE A 283 21.09 13.81 -2.93
C ILE A 283 20.65 14.20 -4.34
N TYR A 284 21.57 14.29 -5.30
CA TYR A 284 21.20 14.59 -6.68
C TYR A 284 20.27 13.51 -7.24
N MET A 285 20.56 12.24 -7.00
CA MET A 285 19.73 11.16 -7.50
C MET A 285 18.38 11.08 -6.80
N ASP A 286 18.33 11.24 -5.49
CA ASP A 286 17.05 11.26 -4.75
C ASP A 286 16.12 12.34 -5.32
N VAL A 287 16.64 13.57 -5.50
CA VAL A 287 15.87 14.68 -6.10
C VAL A 287 15.48 14.36 -7.53
N TYR A 288 16.36 13.73 -8.32
CA TYR A 288 16.07 13.37 -9.71
C TYR A 288 14.92 12.36 -9.80
N GLU A 289 14.95 11.29 -9.01
CA GLU A 289 13.93 10.24 -9.00
C GLU A 289 12.58 10.78 -8.52
N ASP A 290 12.59 11.58 -7.45
CA ASP A 290 11.40 12.25 -6.95
C ASP A 290 10.77 13.19 -7.99
N MET A 291 11.60 13.95 -8.71
CA MET A 291 11.12 14.82 -9.79
C MET A 291 10.42 14.04 -10.91
N GLN A 292 10.90 12.82 -11.22
CA GLN A 292 10.21 11.92 -12.16
C GLN A 292 8.89 11.39 -11.62
N LYS A 293 8.77 11.25 -10.30
CA LYS A 293 7.60 10.66 -9.65
C LYS A 293 6.48 11.67 -9.41
N TYR A 294 6.80 12.87 -8.90
CA TYR A 294 5.79 13.79 -8.38
C TYR A 294 5.56 15.06 -9.21
N VAL A 295 6.48 15.41 -10.11
CA VAL A 295 6.47 16.72 -10.79
C VAL A 295 5.94 16.67 -12.22
N LYS A 296 5.78 15.48 -12.80
CA LYS A 296 5.19 15.24 -14.13
C LYS A 296 3.95 16.11 -14.42
#